data_AF-A0A6A6WP10-F1
#
_entry.id   AF-A0A6A6WP10-F1
#
_cell.length_a   1.000
_cell.length_b   1.000
_cell.length_c   1.000
_cell.angle_alpha   90.00
_cell.angle_beta   90.00
_cell.angle_gamma   90.00
#
_symmetry.space_group_name_H-M   'P 1'
#
loop_
_entity.id
_entity.type
_entity.pdbx_description
1 polymer ?
#
loop_
_entity_poly.entity_id
_entity_poly.type
_entity_poly.pdbx_seq_one_letter_code
_entity_poly.pdbx_strand_id
1 'polypeptide(L)'
;MFSSKAKSSSSKYAPLALHADDEDSIATPEERSFPDDDHSSPSSPSLVASDNIAALAPSKPSQLPKLILYFSFALALLSAVNVALLPATLSKYQAYPFSDSELEALPHGDARLGLDRAAKMIHPPQVYHHAWPDRIARVSRKLKSAVWGQGVQVYVTVEDSTIMHFPIPSTGVNACALSWRPPPEFSARAKDLTTKGDITEIEVWQLIAPSATVSSTMDELDYDTLSYSTLPVRGELLGVLDLTAKPNSTTLEFACPSEADSLTVEMRCQRVACHVSFKQNDMAPSFGFELVRRRE
;
A
#
# COMPACT_ATOMS: atom_id res chain seq x y z
N MET A 1 -53.46 -25.05 22.44
CA MET A 1 -53.27 -26.38 21.84
C MET A 1 -51.82 -26.50 21.41
N PHE A 2 -51.10 -27.44 22.01
CA PHE A 2 -49.73 -27.80 21.68
C PHE A 2 -49.69 -28.59 20.37
N SER A 3 -48.69 -28.34 19.53
CA SER A 3 -48.22 -29.36 18.58
C SER A 3 -46.74 -29.14 18.27
N SER A 4 -45.91 -29.81 19.04
CA SER A 4 -44.51 -30.09 18.75
C SER A 4 -44.42 -31.38 17.93
N LYS A 5 -43.72 -31.36 16.79
CA LYS A 5 -43.10 -32.58 16.27
C LYS A 5 -41.80 -32.26 15.52
N ALA A 6 -40.75 -32.86 16.06
CA ALA A 6 -39.37 -32.75 15.66
C ALA A 6 -39.07 -33.35 14.27
N LYS A 7 -37.96 -32.91 13.67
CA LYS A 7 -36.97 -33.83 13.10
C LYS A 7 -35.56 -33.24 13.16
N SER A 8 -34.76 -33.88 13.98
CA SER A 8 -33.29 -33.87 13.93
C SER A 8 -32.83 -34.60 12.66
N SER A 9 -31.86 -34.02 11.96
CA SER A 9 -30.93 -34.79 11.13
C SER A 9 -29.54 -34.21 11.30
N SER A 10 -28.74 -34.91 12.11
CA SER A 10 -27.29 -34.76 12.15
C SER A 10 -26.69 -35.15 10.79
N SER A 11 -25.74 -34.39 10.29
CA SER A 11 -24.62 -34.98 9.57
C SER A 11 -23.32 -34.43 10.15
N LYS A 12 -22.56 -35.35 10.75
CA LYS A 12 -21.23 -35.16 11.29
C LYS A 12 -20.29 -34.91 10.11
N TYR A 13 -19.62 -33.76 10.08
CA TYR A 13 -18.41 -33.64 9.27
C TYR A 13 -17.22 -34.00 10.15
N ALA A 14 -16.56 -35.10 9.77
CA ALA A 14 -15.33 -35.58 10.36
C ALA A 14 -14.15 -34.76 9.83
N PRO A 15 -13.26 -34.22 10.68
CA PRO A 15 -11.98 -33.70 10.22
C PRO A 15 -11.04 -34.87 9.88
N LEU A 16 -10.48 -34.84 8.67
CA LEU A 16 -9.39 -35.73 8.25
C LEU A 16 -8.15 -35.40 9.07
N ALA A 17 -7.71 -36.35 9.90
CA ALA A 17 -6.43 -36.31 10.58
C ALA A 17 -5.35 -36.97 9.71
N LEU A 18 -4.27 -36.20 9.52
CA LEU A 18 -2.84 -36.59 9.59
C LEU A 18 -2.43 -37.97 9.07
N HIS A 19 -1.66 -37.97 7.97
CA HIS A 19 -0.54 -38.88 7.84
C HIS A 19 0.72 -38.12 8.29
N ALA A 20 1.19 -38.46 9.48
CA ALA A 20 2.58 -38.35 9.87
C ALA A 20 3.28 -39.62 9.38
N ASP A 21 4.46 -39.47 8.78
CA ASP A 21 5.46 -40.52 8.78
C ASP A 21 6.40 -40.23 9.95
N ASP A 22 6.24 -41.03 11.00
CA ASP A 22 7.21 -41.22 12.06
C ASP A 22 8.30 -42.16 11.53
N GLU A 23 9.53 -41.65 11.38
CA GLU A 23 10.71 -42.45 11.66
C GLU A 23 11.30 -41.95 12.97
N ASP A 24 11.11 -42.77 13.99
CA ASP A 24 11.50 -42.49 15.36
C ASP A 24 12.85 -43.16 15.66
N SER A 25 13.64 -42.46 16.48
CA SER A 25 14.43 -43.05 17.56
C SER A 25 15.80 -43.70 17.24
N ILE A 26 16.90 -43.00 17.57
CA ILE A 26 17.58 -43.10 18.89
C ILE A 26 18.93 -42.33 18.94
N ALA A 27 18.93 -41.35 19.84
CA ALA A 27 19.94 -40.92 20.81
C ALA A 27 21.47 -41.02 20.60
N THR A 28 22.07 -39.86 20.87
CA THR A 28 23.26 -39.55 21.71
C THR A 28 24.69 -39.59 21.15
N PRO A 29 25.55 -38.65 21.61
CA PRO A 29 26.83 -38.32 21.00
C PRO A 29 28.01 -39.03 21.70
N GLU A 30 28.94 -39.59 20.92
CA GLU A 30 30.27 -39.94 21.42
C GLU A 30 31.36 -39.15 20.68
N GLU A 31 31.92 -38.22 21.45
CA GLU A 31 33.28 -37.72 21.37
C GLU A 31 34.27 -38.91 21.40
N ARG A 32 35.14 -39.01 20.40
CA ARG A 32 36.40 -39.77 20.53
C ARG A 32 37.50 -39.22 19.63
N SER A 33 38.37 -38.49 20.30
CA SER A 33 39.81 -38.35 20.10
C SER A 33 40.51 -39.64 19.69
N PHE A 34 41.53 -39.52 18.81
CA PHE A 34 42.63 -40.46 18.56
C PHE A 34 43.73 -39.74 17.75
N PRO A 35 45.01 -40.16 17.81
CA PRO A 35 45.96 -39.68 18.81
C PRO A 35 47.25 -39.11 18.19
N ASP A 36 48.04 -38.44 19.05
CA ASP A 36 49.46 -38.19 18.85
C ASP A 36 50.24 -39.52 18.77
N ASP A 37 51.15 -39.61 17.81
CA ASP A 37 52.35 -40.45 17.90
C ASP A 37 53.53 -39.64 17.34
N ASP A 38 54.16 -38.89 18.25
CA ASP A 38 55.57 -38.55 18.18
C ASP A 38 56.38 -39.81 18.47
N HIS A 39 57.42 -40.11 17.67
CA HIS A 39 58.76 -40.36 18.23
C HIS A 39 59.82 -40.60 17.15
N SER A 40 60.85 -39.76 17.25
CA SER A 40 62.28 -40.08 17.06
C SER A 40 62.90 -39.87 15.68
N SER A 41 63.58 -38.72 15.58
CA SER A 41 64.77 -38.40 14.75
C SER A 41 65.94 -39.40 14.99
N PRO A 42 67.21 -39.17 14.57
CA PRO A 42 67.81 -38.29 13.54
C PRO A 42 68.90 -38.99 12.69
N SER A 43 69.18 -38.53 11.47
CA SER A 43 70.55 -38.63 10.90
C SER A 43 70.67 -37.88 9.56
N SER A 44 71.18 -36.65 9.62
CA SER A 44 72.14 -36.13 8.63
C SER A 44 73.53 -36.73 8.93
N PRO A 45 74.59 -36.63 8.09
CA PRO A 45 74.82 -35.64 7.02
C PRO A 45 75.51 -36.20 5.74
N SER A 46 75.60 -35.40 4.69
CA SER A 46 76.87 -35.16 3.96
C SER A 46 76.63 -34.32 2.71
N LEU A 47 77.37 -33.22 2.66
CA LEU A 47 77.60 -32.37 1.50
C LEU A 47 78.23 -33.16 0.35
N VAL A 48 77.67 -33.04 -0.85
CA VAL A 48 78.41 -33.20 -2.10
C VAL A 48 78.17 -31.94 -2.90
N ALA A 49 79.23 -31.13 -2.99
CA ALA A 49 79.32 -30.02 -3.91
C ALA A 49 79.42 -30.56 -5.33
N SER A 50 78.65 -29.98 -6.24
CA SER A 50 79.06 -29.89 -7.64
C SER A 50 78.57 -28.55 -8.18
N ASP A 51 79.55 -27.70 -8.46
CA ASP A 51 79.42 -26.49 -9.25
C ASP A 51 78.68 -26.78 -10.56
N ASN A 52 77.79 -25.86 -10.93
CA ASN A 52 77.66 -25.42 -12.32
C ASN A 52 76.96 -24.06 -12.37
N ILE A 53 77.78 -23.04 -12.58
CA ILE A 53 77.39 -21.71 -13.02
C ILE A 53 76.83 -21.84 -14.44
N ALA A 54 75.56 -21.51 -14.63
CA ALA A 54 75.00 -21.11 -15.91
C ALA A 54 74.30 -19.76 -15.72
N ALA A 55 74.95 -18.71 -16.19
CA ALA A 55 74.42 -17.37 -16.27
C ALA A 55 73.45 -17.22 -17.47
N LEU A 56 72.57 -16.23 -17.33
CA LEU A 56 71.69 -15.60 -18.33
C LEU A 56 70.37 -16.29 -18.70
N ALA A 57 69.26 -15.78 -18.16
CA ALA A 57 68.38 -14.87 -18.90
C ALA A 57 67.39 -14.15 -17.96
N PRO A 58 67.20 -12.82 -18.06
CA PRO A 58 66.11 -12.15 -17.37
C PRO A 58 64.80 -12.55 -18.05
N SER A 59 63.92 -13.26 -17.33
CA SER A 59 62.57 -13.56 -17.80
C SER A 59 61.82 -12.24 -18.03
N LYS A 60 61.49 -11.95 -19.29
CA LYS A 60 60.71 -10.78 -19.72
C LYS A 60 59.52 -10.57 -18.77
N PRO A 61 59.23 -9.33 -18.32
CA PRO A 61 58.00 -9.07 -17.58
C PRO A 61 56.83 -9.46 -18.49
N SER A 62 56.10 -10.49 -18.08
CA SER A 62 54.93 -10.99 -18.80
C SER A 62 54.02 -9.81 -19.12
N GLN A 63 53.71 -9.56 -20.40
CA GLN A 63 52.81 -8.49 -20.85
C GLN A 63 51.33 -8.77 -20.48
N LEU A 64 51.04 -9.94 -19.92
CA LEU A 64 49.72 -10.44 -19.50
C LEU A 64 48.95 -9.51 -18.54
N PRO A 65 49.56 -8.90 -17.50
CA PRO A 65 48.85 -8.02 -16.57
C PRO A 65 48.38 -6.72 -17.24
N LYS A 66 49.17 -6.20 -18.19
CA LYS A 66 48.82 -4.97 -18.92
C LYS A 66 47.64 -5.22 -19.86
N LEU A 67 47.61 -6.36 -20.55
CA LEU A 67 46.49 -6.74 -21.41
C LEU A 67 45.18 -6.93 -20.62
N ILE A 68 45.24 -7.57 -19.45
CA ILE A 68 44.07 -7.74 -18.58
C ILE A 68 43.54 -6.37 -18.12
N LEU A 69 44.44 -5.45 -17.73
CA LEU A 69 44.06 -4.09 -17.35
C LEU A 69 43.41 -3.33 -18.51
N TYR A 70 43.98 -3.36 -19.72
CA TYR A 70 43.37 -2.71 -20.88
C TYR A 70 42.02 -3.32 -21.25
N PHE A 71 41.88 -4.65 -21.16
CA PHE A 71 40.62 -5.33 -21.43
C PHE A 71 39.54 -4.96 -20.40
N SER A 72 39.89 -4.97 -19.11
CA SER A 72 38.97 -4.56 -18.04
C SER A 72 38.53 -3.10 -18.17
N PHE A 73 39.45 -2.21 -18.55
CA PHE A 73 39.16 -0.80 -18.77
C PHE A 73 38.27 -0.59 -19.99
N ALA A 74 38.53 -1.31 -21.09
CA ALA A 74 37.68 -1.27 -22.28
C ALA A 74 36.26 -1.78 -21.97
N LEU A 75 36.13 -2.85 -21.17
CA LEU A 75 34.84 -3.41 -20.77
C LEU A 75 34.07 -2.45 -19.85
N ALA A 76 34.77 -1.78 -18.93
CA ALA A 76 34.20 -0.75 -18.08
C ALA A 76 33.73 0.47 -18.89
N LEU A 77 34.49 0.92 -19.89
CA LEU A 77 34.09 1.99 -20.81
C LEU A 77 32.88 1.60 -21.65
N LEU A 78 32.84 0.38 -22.19
CA LEU A 78 31.67 -0.14 -22.93
C LEU A 78 30.43 -0.19 -22.04
N SER A 79 30.57 -0.63 -20.79
CA SER A 79 29.48 -0.61 -19.81
C SER A 79 29.02 0.82 -19.50
N ALA A 80 29.95 1.75 -19.28
CA ALA A 80 29.62 3.14 -18.98
C ALA A 80 28.92 3.82 -20.17
N VAL A 81 29.32 3.52 -21.40
CA VAL A 81 28.65 4.01 -22.61
C VAL A 81 27.23 3.45 -22.71
N ASN A 82 27.00 2.17 -22.43
CA ASN A 82 25.65 1.59 -22.40
C ASN A 82 24.76 2.25 -21.34
N VAL A 83 25.29 2.51 -20.14
CA VAL A 83 24.56 3.21 -19.07
C VAL A 83 24.29 4.67 -19.43
N ALA A 84 25.24 5.35 -20.09
CA ALA A 84 25.09 6.74 -20.50
C ALA A 84 24.13 6.92 -21.69
N LEU A 85 23.98 5.91 -22.54
CA LEU A 85 23.02 5.89 -23.65
C LEU A 85 21.59 5.54 -23.19
N LEU A 86 21.44 4.96 -22.00
CA LEU A 86 20.14 4.54 -21.47
C LEU A 86 19.14 5.70 -21.33
N PRO A 87 19.49 6.86 -20.74
CA PRO A 87 18.58 8.00 -20.61
C PRO A 87 18.16 8.58 -21.97
N ALA A 88 19.09 8.66 -22.93
CA ALA A 88 18.83 9.22 -24.26
C ALA A 88 17.98 8.29 -25.14
N THR A 89 18.05 6.98 -24.92
CA THR A 89 17.22 6.00 -25.61
C THR A 89 15.84 5.87 -24.96
N LEU A 90 15.77 5.87 -23.62
CA LEU A 90 14.51 5.81 -22.88
C LEU A 90 13.65 7.08 -23.03
N SER A 91 14.26 8.26 -23.15
CA SER A 91 13.52 9.51 -23.34
C SER A 91 12.69 9.53 -24.64
N LYS A 92 13.15 8.85 -25.69
CA LYS A 92 12.36 8.67 -26.93
C LYS A 92 11.12 7.82 -26.72
N TYR A 93 11.16 6.84 -25.83
CA TYR A 93 10.01 5.99 -25.50
C TYR A 93 9.05 6.68 -24.51
N GLN A 94 9.54 7.61 -23.68
CA GLN A 94 8.68 8.45 -22.84
C GLN A 94 7.82 9.41 -23.65
N ALA A 95 8.30 9.88 -24.80
CA ALA A 95 7.59 10.83 -25.66
C ALA A 95 6.54 10.16 -26.59
N TYR A 96 6.52 8.82 -26.68
CA TYR A 96 5.62 8.08 -27.55
C TYR A 96 5.06 6.87 -26.80
N PRO A 97 4.04 7.06 -25.93
CA PRO A 97 3.36 5.94 -25.31
C PRO A 97 2.76 5.05 -26.40
N PHE A 98 3.04 3.75 -26.33
CA PHE A 98 2.48 2.77 -27.26
C PHE A 98 0.95 2.82 -27.21
N SER A 99 0.33 2.72 -28.38
CA SER A 99 -1.12 2.50 -28.48
C SER A 99 -1.49 1.11 -27.95
N ASP A 100 -2.73 0.93 -27.49
CA ASP A 100 -3.22 -0.37 -26.98
C ASP A 100 -3.02 -1.51 -28.00
N SER A 101 -3.17 -1.20 -29.29
CA SER A 101 -2.91 -2.15 -30.40
C SER A 101 -1.44 -2.52 -30.56
N GLU A 102 -0.51 -1.60 -30.28
CA GLU A 102 0.93 -1.89 -30.32
C GLU A 102 1.37 -2.69 -29.10
N LEU A 103 0.78 -2.43 -27.92
CA LEU A 103 0.99 -3.25 -26.73
C LEU A 103 0.57 -4.70 -26.95
N GLU A 104 -0.59 -4.91 -27.58
CA GLU A 104 -1.11 -6.26 -27.87
C GLU A 104 -0.27 -7.00 -28.92
N ALA A 105 0.38 -6.26 -29.82
CA ALA A 105 1.29 -6.80 -30.83
C ALA A 105 2.70 -7.12 -30.30
N LEU A 106 3.05 -6.71 -29.07
CA LEU A 106 4.34 -7.05 -28.50
C LEU A 106 4.42 -8.57 -28.25
N PRO A 107 5.56 -9.21 -28.56
CA PRO A 107 5.77 -10.61 -28.25
C PRO A 107 5.58 -10.79 -26.74
N HIS A 108 4.59 -11.59 -26.36
CA HIS A 108 4.29 -11.84 -24.96
C HIS A 108 5.54 -12.45 -24.33
N GLY A 109 6.09 -11.76 -23.31
CA GLY A 109 7.29 -12.20 -22.63
C GLY A 109 7.12 -13.64 -22.12
N ASP A 110 8.20 -14.43 -22.14
CA ASP A 110 8.17 -15.82 -21.67
C ASP A 110 7.56 -15.88 -20.25
N ALA A 111 6.38 -16.49 -20.15
CA ALA A 111 5.63 -16.61 -18.89
C ALA A 111 6.41 -17.36 -17.80
N ARG A 112 7.48 -18.08 -18.17
CA ARG A 112 8.39 -18.76 -17.24
C ARG A 112 9.28 -17.80 -16.45
N LEU A 113 9.54 -16.61 -16.97
CA LEU A 113 10.34 -15.59 -16.29
C LEU A 113 9.59 -14.91 -15.14
N GLY A 114 8.28 -15.18 -14.99
CA GLY A 114 7.48 -14.65 -13.87
C GLY A 114 7.33 -13.13 -13.88
N LEU A 115 7.56 -12.46 -15.03
CA LEU A 115 7.37 -11.01 -15.15
C LEU A 115 5.92 -10.60 -14.89
N ASP A 116 4.95 -11.50 -15.13
CA ASP A 116 3.55 -11.33 -14.76
C ASP A 116 3.35 -11.22 -13.24
N ARG A 117 4.17 -11.93 -12.44
CA ARG A 117 4.20 -11.81 -10.98
C ARG A 117 4.90 -10.54 -10.55
N ALA A 118 6.00 -10.16 -11.21
CA ALA A 118 6.68 -8.90 -10.95
C ALA A 118 5.78 -7.69 -11.25
N ALA A 119 5.04 -7.71 -12.37
CA ALA A 119 4.07 -6.68 -12.72
C ALA A 119 2.94 -6.54 -11.70
N LYS A 120 2.53 -7.64 -11.04
CA LYS A 120 1.57 -7.61 -9.92
C LYS A 120 2.19 -7.12 -8.60
N MET A 121 3.52 -7.15 -8.46
CA MET A 121 4.26 -6.66 -7.29
C MET A 121 4.68 -5.19 -7.43
N ILE A 122 4.82 -4.70 -8.66
CA ILE A 122 5.04 -3.28 -8.94
C ILE A 122 3.73 -2.58 -8.63
N HIS A 123 3.72 -1.81 -7.54
CA HIS A 123 2.59 -0.97 -7.22
C HIS A 123 2.42 0.01 -8.40
N PRO A 124 1.19 0.20 -8.93
CA PRO A 124 0.97 1.20 -9.95
C PRO A 124 1.54 2.53 -9.45
N PRO A 125 2.17 3.33 -10.33
CA PRO A 125 2.75 4.60 -9.93
C PRO A 125 1.71 5.41 -9.17
N GLN A 126 2.06 5.88 -7.97
CA GLN A 126 1.12 6.61 -7.13
C GLN A 126 0.80 7.95 -7.78
N VAL A 127 -0.31 7.99 -8.54
CA VAL A 127 -0.79 9.18 -9.27
C VAL A 127 -1.37 10.22 -8.30
N TYR A 128 -1.65 9.85 -7.06
CA TYR A 128 -2.32 10.71 -6.09
C TYR A 128 -1.51 10.87 -4.79
N HIS A 129 -1.65 12.04 -4.17
CA HIS A 129 -1.40 12.26 -2.75
C HIS A 129 -2.68 11.97 -1.97
N HIS A 130 -2.55 11.28 -0.84
CA HIS A 130 -3.68 10.82 -0.04
C HIS A 130 -3.67 11.54 1.31
N ALA A 131 -4.84 11.92 1.79
CA ALA A 131 -5.06 12.51 3.10
C ALA A 131 -6.29 11.90 3.76
N TRP A 132 -6.11 11.44 5.00
CA TRP A 132 -7.20 10.97 5.85
C TRP A 132 -7.80 12.14 6.63
N PRO A 133 -9.07 12.04 7.04
CA PRO A 133 -9.69 13.08 7.82
C PRO A 133 -9.13 13.03 9.25
N ASP A 134 -8.68 14.19 9.72
CA ASP A 134 -8.13 14.41 11.06
C ASP A 134 -9.24 14.76 12.08
N ARG A 135 -10.41 15.21 11.62
CA ARG A 135 -11.60 15.44 12.45
C ARG A 135 -12.84 14.80 11.85
N ILE A 136 -13.60 14.11 12.70
CA ILE A 136 -14.87 13.47 12.34
C ILE A 136 -15.88 13.78 13.44
N ALA A 137 -17.07 14.25 13.06
CA ALA A 137 -18.18 14.47 13.98
C ALA A 137 -19.49 13.93 13.41
N ARG A 138 -20.36 13.42 14.29
CA ARG A 138 -21.70 12.98 13.92
C ARG A 138 -22.71 14.08 14.23
N VAL A 139 -23.66 14.28 13.33
CA VAL A 139 -24.84 15.14 13.56
C VAL A 139 -26.12 14.39 13.25
N SER A 140 -27.19 14.71 13.97
CA SER A 140 -28.50 14.06 13.80
C SER A 140 -29.61 15.04 13.47
N ARG A 141 -30.27 14.81 12.35
CA ARG A 141 -31.48 15.55 11.95
C ARG A 141 -32.63 15.32 12.93
N LYS A 142 -32.69 14.14 13.55
CA LYS A 142 -33.72 13.78 14.53
C LYS A 142 -33.47 14.42 15.89
N LEU A 143 -32.23 14.36 16.37
CA LEU A 143 -31.82 14.97 17.64
C LEU A 143 -31.06 16.26 17.36
N LYS A 144 -31.80 17.33 16.99
CA LYS A 144 -31.20 18.55 16.41
C LYS A 144 -30.13 19.22 17.26
N SER A 145 -30.29 19.17 18.58
CA SER A 145 -29.39 19.80 19.57
C SER A 145 -28.45 18.81 20.25
N ALA A 146 -28.47 17.53 19.84
CA ALA A 146 -27.52 16.56 20.38
C ALA A 146 -26.14 16.81 19.77
N VAL A 147 -25.14 16.65 20.63
CA VAL A 147 -23.73 16.85 20.33
C VAL A 147 -23.00 15.55 20.68
N TRP A 148 -22.29 14.99 19.72
CA TRP A 148 -21.48 13.77 19.91
C TRP A 148 -20.00 14.08 20.15
N GLY A 149 -19.58 15.28 19.78
CA GLY A 149 -18.19 15.72 19.78
C GLY A 149 -17.34 15.10 18.68
N GLN A 150 -16.06 15.50 18.65
CA GLN A 150 -15.07 14.94 17.75
C GLN A 150 -14.76 13.49 18.14
N GLY A 151 -14.64 12.60 17.14
CA GLY A 151 -14.27 11.22 17.37
C GLY A 151 -13.79 10.51 16.11
N VAL A 152 -13.84 9.18 16.14
CA VAL A 152 -13.48 8.30 15.01
C VAL A 152 -14.69 7.60 14.41
N GLN A 153 -15.89 7.81 14.98
CA GLN A 153 -17.08 7.10 14.57
C GLN A 153 -17.66 7.73 13.30
N VAL A 154 -17.72 6.92 12.26
CA VAL A 154 -18.47 7.25 11.05
C VAL A 154 -19.85 6.63 11.18
N TYR A 155 -20.89 7.43 11.02
CA TYR A 155 -22.27 6.99 11.13
C TYR A 155 -23.14 7.78 10.15
N VAL A 156 -23.47 7.16 9.02
CA VAL A 156 -24.24 7.78 7.94
C VAL A 156 -25.53 7.00 7.77
N THR A 157 -26.65 7.70 7.94
CA THR A 157 -28.00 7.18 7.72
C THR A 157 -28.89 8.25 7.08
N VAL A 158 -30.18 7.97 6.94
CA VAL A 158 -31.17 9.00 6.50
C VAL A 158 -31.34 10.12 7.54
N GLU A 159 -31.20 9.79 8.83
CA GLU A 159 -31.40 10.72 9.93
C GLU A 159 -30.10 11.32 10.46
N ASP A 160 -28.96 10.65 10.25
CA ASP A 160 -27.66 11.04 10.77
C ASP A 160 -26.67 11.26 9.63
N SER A 161 -25.96 12.37 9.68
CA SER A 161 -24.85 12.68 8.77
C SER A 161 -23.53 12.64 9.53
N THR A 162 -22.44 12.39 8.82
CA THR A 162 -21.08 12.50 9.37
C THR A 162 -20.36 13.67 8.72
N ILE A 163 -19.79 14.56 9.52
CA ILE A 163 -18.97 15.69 9.08
C ILE A 163 -17.51 15.28 9.19
N MET A 164 -16.74 15.52 8.13
CA MET A 164 -15.34 15.16 8.05
C MET A 164 -14.51 16.35 7.60
N HIS A 165 -13.41 16.59 8.29
CA HIS A 165 -12.38 17.56 7.92
C HIS A 165 -11.21 16.81 7.30
N PHE A 166 -10.78 17.20 6.11
CA PHE A 166 -9.65 16.63 5.40
C PHE A 166 -8.56 17.68 5.21
N PRO A 167 -7.32 17.45 5.64
CA PRO A 167 -6.20 18.30 5.25
C PRO A 167 -5.92 18.12 3.76
N ILE A 168 -5.81 19.21 3.01
CA ILE A 168 -5.51 19.15 1.57
C ILE A 168 -4.00 18.91 1.41
N PRO A 169 -3.56 17.86 0.69
CA PRO A 169 -2.14 17.68 0.41
C PRO A 169 -1.54 18.92 -0.25
N SER A 170 -0.43 19.45 0.25
CA SER A 170 0.15 20.72 -0.23
C SER A 170 0.77 20.65 -1.63
N THR A 171 0.99 19.45 -2.15
CA THR A 171 1.64 19.19 -3.44
C THR A 171 0.66 18.53 -4.42
N GLY A 172 0.85 18.79 -5.72
CA GLY A 172 0.03 18.25 -6.80
C GLY A 172 -0.76 19.32 -7.57
N VAL A 173 -1.47 18.90 -8.62
CA VAL A 173 -2.33 19.79 -9.40
C VAL A 173 -3.58 20.18 -8.61
N ASN A 174 -4.30 21.21 -9.08
CA ASN A 174 -5.57 21.64 -8.49
C ASN A 174 -6.74 20.71 -8.89
N ALA A 175 -6.60 19.42 -8.58
CA ALA A 175 -7.62 18.40 -8.82
C ALA A 175 -7.67 17.45 -7.61
N CYS A 176 -8.76 17.56 -6.86
CA CYS A 176 -9.08 16.78 -5.68
C CYS A 176 -10.24 15.82 -5.99
N ALA A 177 -10.29 14.69 -5.29
CA ALA A 177 -11.46 13.80 -5.28
C ALA A 177 -11.58 13.14 -3.90
N LEU A 178 -12.79 12.73 -3.52
CA LEU A 178 -12.98 11.90 -2.33
C LEU A 178 -13.08 10.44 -2.75
N SER A 179 -12.35 9.58 -2.06
CA SER A 179 -12.32 8.15 -2.31
C SER A 179 -12.78 7.38 -1.08
N TRP A 180 -13.57 6.34 -1.32
CA TRP A 180 -13.90 5.30 -0.38
C TRP A 180 -13.01 4.09 -0.65
N ARG A 181 -12.27 3.70 0.37
CA ARG A 181 -11.48 2.47 0.39
C ARG A 181 -12.19 1.43 1.26
N PRO A 182 -12.69 0.31 0.69
CA PRO A 182 -13.33 -0.75 1.46
C PRO A 182 -12.33 -1.55 2.30
N PRO A 183 -12.79 -2.23 3.38
CA PRO A 183 -11.95 -3.10 4.17
C PRO A 183 -11.41 -4.26 3.32
N PRO A 184 -10.13 -4.65 3.47
CA PRO A 184 -9.60 -5.83 2.81
C PRO A 184 -10.43 -7.07 3.17
N GLU A 185 -10.79 -7.88 2.17
CA GLU A 185 -11.80 -8.95 2.28
C GLU A 185 -11.52 -9.97 3.40
N PHE A 186 -10.25 -10.23 3.70
CA PHE A 186 -9.81 -11.21 4.69
C PHE A 186 -9.25 -10.57 5.98
N SER A 187 -9.46 -9.26 6.17
CA SER A 187 -9.00 -8.56 7.37
C SER A 187 -10.00 -8.70 8.53
N ALA A 188 -9.51 -8.73 9.77
CA ALA A 188 -10.36 -8.64 10.96
C ALA A 188 -11.24 -7.37 10.95
N ARG A 189 -10.74 -6.32 10.27
CA ARG A 189 -11.38 -5.03 10.06
C ARG A 189 -12.63 -5.06 9.19
N ALA A 190 -12.84 -6.11 8.40
CA ALA A 190 -14.09 -6.28 7.64
C ALA A 190 -15.33 -6.33 8.55
N LYS A 191 -15.19 -6.78 9.80
CA LYS A 191 -16.25 -6.80 10.80
C LYS A 191 -16.55 -5.43 11.43
N ASP A 192 -15.63 -4.47 11.27
CA ASP A 192 -15.80 -3.11 11.80
C ASP A 192 -16.74 -2.28 10.92
N LEU A 193 -17.00 -2.70 9.68
CA LEU A 193 -17.94 -2.08 8.77
C LEU A 193 -19.32 -2.73 8.88
N THR A 194 -20.30 -1.95 9.34
CA THR A 194 -21.70 -2.35 9.35
C THR A 194 -22.46 -1.56 8.29
N THR A 195 -23.01 -2.26 7.31
CA THR A 195 -23.87 -1.68 6.27
C THR A 195 -25.26 -2.30 6.29
N LYS A 196 -26.30 -1.50 6.02
CA LYS A 196 -27.67 -1.98 5.79
C LYS A 196 -28.33 -1.15 4.68
N GLY A 197 -29.25 -1.78 3.96
CA GLY A 197 -29.98 -1.15 2.86
C GLY A 197 -29.11 -0.79 1.67
N ASP A 198 -29.50 0.26 0.95
CA ASP A 198 -28.81 0.75 -0.25
C ASP A 198 -27.73 1.77 0.13
N ILE A 199 -26.46 1.43 -0.14
CA ILE A 199 -25.27 2.25 0.15
C ILE A 199 -24.54 2.69 -1.13
N THR A 200 -25.23 2.62 -2.27
CA THR A 200 -24.66 2.95 -3.59
C THR A 200 -24.65 4.45 -3.87
N GLU A 201 -25.40 5.24 -3.08
CA GLU A 201 -25.58 6.68 -3.28
C GLU A 201 -25.31 7.48 -2.00
N ILE A 202 -24.07 7.46 -1.52
CA ILE A 202 -23.64 8.34 -0.43
C ILE A 202 -23.26 9.70 -1.01
N GLU A 203 -24.05 10.72 -0.72
CA GLU A 203 -23.77 12.08 -1.14
C GLU A 203 -22.67 12.72 -0.31
N VAL A 204 -21.83 13.49 -0.99
CA VAL A 204 -20.74 14.22 -0.37
C VAL A 204 -20.89 15.71 -0.65
N TRP A 205 -21.27 16.46 0.37
CA TRP A 205 -21.53 17.89 0.28
C TRP A 205 -20.38 18.67 0.89
N GLN A 206 -19.86 19.67 0.18
CA GLN A 206 -18.96 20.65 0.77
C GLN A 206 -19.72 21.49 1.80
N LEU A 207 -19.12 21.73 2.95
CA LEU A 207 -19.65 22.68 3.93
C LEU A 207 -18.97 24.04 3.79
N ILE A 208 -19.76 25.11 3.88
CA ILE A 208 -19.31 26.50 3.83
C ILE A 208 -19.59 27.15 5.18
N ALA A 209 -18.71 28.07 5.59
CA ALA A 209 -18.71 28.74 6.89
C ALA A 209 -20.13 29.15 7.38
N PRO A 210 -20.39 29.04 8.69
CA PRO A 210 -21.68 29.40 9.27
C PRO A 210 -22.03 30.86 8.96
N SER A 211 -23.19 31.07 8.34
CA SER A 211 -23.60 32.39 7.90
C SER A 211 -23.91 33.30 9.10
N ALA A 212 -23.35 34.51 9.06
CA ALA A 212 -23.76 35.71 9.79
C ALA A 212 -23.23 35.92 11.22
N THR A 213 -21.92 35.87 11.44
CA THR A 213 -21.18 36.91 12.18
C THR A 213 -19.67 36.63 12.16
N VAL A 214 -18.90 37.55 11.57
CA VAL A 214 -17.44 37.76 11.76
C VAL A 214 -16.52 36.56 11.44
N SER A 215 -15.84 36.62 10.29
CA SER A 215 -14.49 36.06 10.06
C SER A 215 -14.17 34.60 10.45
N SER A 216 -15.15 33.73 10.69
CA SER A 216 -14.87 32.34 11.02
C SER A 216 -14.59 31.55 9.74
N THR A 217 -13.34 31.08 9.60
CA THR A 217 -12.97 30.11 8.56
C THR A 217 -13.47 28.72 8.95
N MET A 218 -13.62 27.81 7.98
CA MET A 218 -14.01 26.42 8.28
C MET A 218 -13.02 25.69 9.19
N ASP A 219 -11.76 26.15 9.23
CA ASP A 219 -10.71 25.61 10.11
C ASP A 219 -10.98 25.89 11.60
N GLU A 220 -11.74 26.94 11.91
CA GLU A 220 -12.10 27.32 13.28
C GLU A 220 -13.37 26.59 13.79
N LEU A 221 -13.98 25.73 12.96
CA LEU A 221 -15.18 24.99 13.36
C LEU A 221 -14.88 24.12 14.58
N ASP A 222 -15.64 24.34 15.66
CA ASP A 222 -15.58 23.52 16.87
C ASP A 222 -16.42 22.25 16.70
N TYR A 223 -15.73 21.13 16.51
CA TYR A 223 -16.34 19.81 16.32
C TYR A 223 -16.93 19.26 17.64
N ASP A 224 -16.54 19.79 18.79
CA ASP A 224 -17.01 19.36 20.10
C ASP A 224 -18.35 19.99 20.50
N THR A 225 -18.80 21.01 19.78
CA THR A 225 -20.11 21.68 19.98
C THR A 225 -21.05 21.54 18.78
N LEU A 226 -20.61 20.83 17.74
CA LEU A 226 -21.35 20.68 16.50
C LEU A 226 -22.65 19.88 16.70
N SER A 227 -23.76 20.46 16.25
CA SER A 227 -25.09 19.88 16.27
C SER A 227 -25.77 20.10 14.92
N TYR A 228 -26.88 19.40 14.64
CA TYR A 228 -27.62 19.65 13.40
C TYR A 228 -28.21 21.07 13.35
N SER A 229 -28.51 21.69 14.50
CA SER A 229 -28.98 23.09 14.57
C SER A 229 -27.90 24.13 14.31
N THR A 230 -26.63 23.79 14.55
CA THR A 230 -25.47 24.67 14.40
C THR A 230 -24.59 24.27 13.21
N LEU A 231 -25.06 23.32 12.40
CA LEU A 231 -24.33 22.81 11.25
C LEU A 231 -24.09 23.95 10.23
N PRO A 232 -22.85 24.09 9.71
CA PRO A 232 -22.57 25.02 8.62
C PRO A 232 -23.45 24.74 7.38
N VAL A 233 -23.59 25.75 6.52
CA VAL A 233 -24.47 25.65 5.37
C VAL A 233 -23.84 24.74 4.32
N ARG A 234 -24.68 23.89 3.69
CA ARG A 234 -24.25 23.08 2.55
C ARG A 234 -23.95 23.98 1.35
N GLY A 235 -22.76 23.81 0.80
CA GLY A 235 -22.32 24.40 -0.45
C GLY A 235 -22.62 23.48 -1.63
N GLU A 236 -21.57 23.13 -2.37
CA GLU A 236 -21.63 22.29 -3.57
C GLU A 236 -21.72 20.80 -3.23
N LEU A 237 -22.47 20.05 -4.04
CA LEU A 237 -22.41 18.58 -4.05
C LEU A 237 -21.18 18.15 -4.85
N LEU A 238 -20.14 17.69 -4.15
CA LEU A 238 -18.88 17.26 -4.77
C LEU A 238 -19.02 15.94 -5.53
N GLY A 239 -19.97 15.10 -5.13
CA GLY A 239 -20.25 13.85 -5.82
C GLY A 239 -21.05 12.85 -4.99
N VAL A 240 -21.12 11.64 -5.53
CA VAL A 240 -21.81 10.50 -4.94
C VAL A 240 -20.84 9.32 -4.91
N LEU A 241 -20.79 8.59 -3.79
CA LEU A 241 -19.96 7.41 -3.61
C LEU A 241 -20.80 6.14 -3.51
N ASP A 242 -20.33 5.09 -4.19
CA ASP A 242 -20.86 3.73 -4.09
C ASP A 242 -19.97 2.89 -3.18
N LEU A 243 -20.43 2.64 -1.95
CA LEU A 243 -19.65 1.87 -0.98
C LEU A 243 -19.62 0.36 -1.27
N THR A 244 -20.37 -0.10 -2.26
CA THR A 244 -20.33 -1.49 -2.74
C THR A 244 -19.25 -1.72 -3.79
N ALA A 245 -18.75 -0.65 -4.42
CA ALA A 245 -17.73 -0.74 -5.46
C ALA A 245 -16.39 -1.28 -4.93
N LYS A 246 -15.74 -2.10 -5.76
CA LYS A 246 -14.39 -2.64 -5.52
C LYS A 246 -13.52 -2.38 -6.77
N PRO A 247 -12.25 -1.96 -6.64
CA PRO A 247 -11.48 -1.89 -5.40
C PRO A 247 -11.77 -0.64 -4.56
N ASN A 248 -12.11 0.50 -5.16
CA ASN A 248 -12.46 1.75 -4.47
C ASN A 248 -13.65 2.42 -5.19
N SER A 249 -14.34 3.33 -4.53
CA SER A 249 -15.26 4.29 -5.17
C SER A 249 -14.68 5.68 -5.04
N THR A 250 -14.60 6.45 -6.11
CA THR A 250 -14.06 7.81 -6.09
C THR A 250 -15.05 8.76 -6.74
N THR A 251 -15.22 9.96 -6.16
CA THR A 251 -16.01 11.02 -6.79
C THR A 251 -15.35 11.48 -8.10
N LEU A 252 -16.06 12.29 -8.88
CA LEU A 252 -15.43 13.04 -9.96
C LEU A 252 -14.36 13.99 -9.38
N GLU A 253 -13.34 14.29 -10.19
CA GLU A 253 -12.33 15.28 -9.82
C GLU A 253 -12.97 16.67 -9.78
N PHE A 254 -12.74 17.39 -8.69
CA PHE A 254 -13.18 18.76 -8.45
C PHE A 254 -11.96 19.64 -8.12
N ALA A 255 -12.10 20.96 -8.24
CA ALA A 255 -11.03 21.87 -7.86
C ALA A 255 -10.80 21.82 -6.34
N CYS A 256 -9.56 21.65 -5.91
CA CYS A 256 -9.23 21.78 -4.50
C CYS A 256 -9.51 23.24 -4.05
N PRO A 257 -10.01 23.46 -2.82
CA PRO A 257 -10.14 24.82 -2.28
C PRO A 257 -8.80 25.58 -2.32
N SER A 258 -8.70 26.61 -3.15
CA SER A 258 -7.43 27.31 -3.39
C SER A 258 -6.96 28.19 -2.21
N GLU A 259 -7.90 28.66 -1.39
CA GLU A 259 -7.67 29.60 -0.28
C GLU A 259 -7.71 28.92 1.09
N ALA A 260 -7.90 27.60 1.13
CA ALA A 260 -8.00 26.83 2.38
C ALA A 260 -7.00 25.68 2.38
N ASP A 261 -6.43 25.40 3.55
CA ASP A 261 -5.55 24.25 3.77
C ASP A 261 -6.34 22.95 4.01
N SER A 262 -7.67 23.05 4.08
CA SER A 262 -8.57 21.97 4.42
C SER A 262 -9.85 21.96 3.59
N LEU A 263 -10.48 20.78 3.55
CA LEU A 263 -11.80 20.56 3.00
C LEU A 263 -12.69 19.94 4.07
N THR A 264 -13.78 20.61 4.42
CA THR A 264 -14.82 20.05 5.30
C THR A 264 -16.02 19.61 4.48
N VAL A 265 -16.46 18.36 4.68
CA VAL A 265 -17.60 17.78 3.97
C VAL A 265 -18.62 17.14 4.91
N GLU A 266 -19.86 17.09 4.46
CA GLU A 266 -20.94 16.29 5.04
C GLU A 266 -21.19 15.05 4.17
N MET A 267 -21.05 13.88 4.79
CA MET A 267 -21.43 12.59 4.24
C MET A 267 -22.88 12.28 4.63
N ARG A 268 -23.74 12.04 3.64
CA ARG A 268 -25.18 11.83 3.87
C ARG A 268 -25.78 10.81 2.90
N CYS A 269 -26.79 10.07 3.36
CA CYS A 269 -27.66 9.32 2.45
C CYS A 269 -28.99 10.05 2.21
N GLN A 270 -29.56 9.90 1.01
CA GLN A 270 -30.96 10.28 0.75
C GLN A 270 -31.93 9.10 0.80
N ARG A 271 -31.48 7.89 0.44
CA ARG A 271 -32.35 6.72 0.26
C ARG A 271 -32.78 6.07 1.57
N VAL A 272 -34.02 5.57 1.59
CA VAL A 272 -34.61 4.88 2.73
C VAL A 272 -33.78 3.64 3.09
N ALA A 273 -33.58 3.41 4.38
CA ALA A 273 -32.79 2.29 4.93
C ALA A 273 -31.27 2.30 4.65
N CYS A 274 -30.69 3.38 4.11
CA CYS A 274 -29.23 3.54 4.07
C CYS A 274 -28.65 3.59 5.48
N HIS A 275 -27.70 2.72 5.76
CA HIS A 275 -26.96 2.70 7.02
C HIS A 275 -25.52 2.28 6.77
N VAL A 276 -24.59 3.12 7.19
CA VAL A 276 -23.16 2.84 7.17
C VAL A 276 -22.61 3.23 8.55
N SER A 277 -21.94 2.31 9.23
CA SER A 277 -21.19 2.64 10.43
C SER A 277 -19.90 1.87 10.54
N PHE A 278 -18.84 2.58 10.94
CA PHE A 278 -17.52 2.02 11.22
C PHE A 278 -16.70 3.01 12.05
N LYS A 279 -15.48 2.63 12.42
CA LYS A 279 -14.51 3.51 13.07
C LYS A 279 -13.35 3.79 12.14
N GLN A 280 -13.11 5.05 11.85
CA GLN A 280 -12.02 5.52 11.01
C GLN A 280 -10.85 5.98 11.89
N ASN A 281 -9.80 5.15 11.97
CA ASN A 281 -8.63 5.42 12.81
C ASN A 281 -7.52 6.06 11.97
N ASP A 282 -7.04 7.23 12.38
CA ASP A 282 -6.07 8.02 11.61
C ASP A 282 -4.61 7.50 11.71
N MET A 283 -4.24 6.79 12.78
CA MET A 283 -2.87 6.27 12.94
C MET A 283 -2.48 5.16 11.94
N ALA A 284 -3.46 4.40 11.45
CA ALA A 284 -3.25 3.32 10.47
C ALA A 284 -4.60 2.96 9.79
N PRO A 285 -5.17 3.87 9.00
CA PRO A 285 -6.43 3.64 8.33
C PRO A 285 -6.25 2.55 7.26
N SER A 286 -6.80 1.37 7.55
CA SER A 286 -6.84 0.25 6.62
C SER A 286 -7.95 0.39 5.57
N PHE A 287 -8.98 1.16 5.90
CA PHE A 287 -10.17 1.40 5.09
C PHE A 287 -10.91 2.64 5.63
N GLY A 288 -11.71 3.30 4.80
CA GLY A 288 -12.38 4.54 5.18
C GLY A 288 -12.52 5.50 4.00
N PHE A 289 -12.86 6.75 4.33
CA PHE A 289 -12.87 7.85 3.37
C PHE A 289 -11.53 8.59 3.36
N GLU A 290 -11.01 8.91 2.19
CA GLU A 290 -9.79 9.68 2.03
C GLU A 290 -9.98 10.77 0.97
N LEU A 291 -9.29 11.90 1.14
CA LEU A 291 -9.12 12.91 0.12
C LEU A 291 -7.89 12.55 -0.70
N VAL A 292 -8.06 12.54 -2.02
CA VAL A 292 -6.96 12.34 -2.98
C VAL A 292 -6.73 13.61 -3.79
N ARG A 293 -5.46 13.99 -3.98
CA ARG A 293 -5.04 15.10 -4.84
C ARG A 293 -4.09 14.57 -5.91
N ARG A 294 -4.37 14.86 -7.18
CA ARG A 294 -3.56 14.35 -8.30
C ARG A 294 -2.16 14.96 -8.28
N ARG A 295 -1.12 14.14 -8.48
CA ARG A 295 0.28 14.61 -8.61
C ARG A 295 0.47 15.40 -9.91
N GLU A 296 1.50 16.25 -9.92
CA GLU A 296 1.93 17.01 -11.10
C GLU A 296 2.63 16.11 -12.13
#